data_AF-A0A351T819-F1
#
_entry.id   AF-A0A351T819-F1
#
_cell.length_a   1.000
_cell.length_b   1.000
_cell.length_c   1.000
_cell.angle_alpha   90.00
_cell.angle_beta   90.00
_cell.angle_gamma   90.00
#
_symmetry.space_group_name_H-M   'P 1'
#
loop_
_entity.id
_entity.type
_entity.pdbx_description
1 polymer ?
#
loop_
_entity_poly.entity_id
_entity_poly.type
_entity_poly.pdbx_seq_one_letter_code
_entity_poly.pdbx_strand_id
1 'polypeptide(L)' 'MHRRNFLFGGVPLSFALLAARPVRSAPLSHEYNLMTAGSGKVATIIDGDTLTLEDGQVIRLVGIQAPKL' A
#
# COMPACT_ATOMS: atom_id res chain seq x y z
N MET A 1 -62.26 2.26 -35.42
CA MET A 1 -61.81 2.31 -34.00
C MET A 1 -60.47 1.61 -33.91
N HIS A 2 -59.39 2.38 -33.83
CA HIS A 2 -58.00 1.92 -33.95
C HIS A 2 -57.15 2.80 -33.04
N ARG A 3 -56.53 2.21 -32.01
CA ARG A 3 -55.21 2.54 -31.42
C ARG A 3 -55.07 1.85 -30.06
N ARG A 4 -54.23 0.80 -30.06
CA ARG A 4 -53.78 0.00 -28.93
C ARG A 4 -52.67 0.74 -28.17
N ASN A 5 -52.68 0.51 -26.86
CA ASN A 5 -51.87 1.13 -25.81
C ASN A 5 -50.35 1.19 -26.11
N PHE A 6 -49.77 2.32 -25.71
CA PHE A 6 -48.34 2.52 -25.52
C PHE A 6 -47.78 1.52 -24.50
N LEU A 7 -46.86 0.66 -24.93
CA LEU A 7 -46.03 -0.14 -24.05
C LEU A 7 -44.77 0.66 -23.71
N PHE A 8 -44.71 1.24 -22.51
CA PHE A 8 -43.46 1.68 -21.89
C PHE A 8 -42.66 0.43 -21.50
N GLY A 9 -41.74 0.00 -22.36
CA GLY A 9 -40.77 -1.04 -22.06
C GLY A 9 -39.69 -0.53 -21.12
N GLY A 10 -39.97 -0.53 -19.81
CA GLY A 10 -38.95 -0.34 -18.78
C GLY A 10 -38.09 -1.59 -18.68
N VAL A 11 -36.80 -1.48 -19.01
CA VAL A 11 -35.81 -2.53 -18.76
C VAL A 11 -35.65 -2.68 -17.24
N PRO A 12 -35.88 -3.85 -16.63
CA PRO A 12 -35.70 -4.01 -15.19
C PRO A 12 -34.22 -3.92 -14.84
N LEU A 13 -33.88 -2.94 -14.01
CA LEU A 13 -32.57 -2.63 -13.42
C LEU A 13 -32.15 -3.69 -12.37
N SER A 14 -32.20 -4.97 -12.73
CA SER A 14 -32.12 -6.05 -11.74
C SER A 14 -31.34 -7.24 -12.27
N PHE A 15 -30.10 -7.06 -12.74
CA PHE A 15 -29.23 -8.21 -13.00
C PHE A 15 -27.74 -7.84 -13.06
N ALA A 16 -27.20 -7.31 -11.95
CA ALA A 16 -25.74 -7.18 -11.82
C ALA A 16 -25.26 -7.16 -10.35
N LEU A 17 -25.83 -7.99 -9.46
CA LEU A 17 -25.11 -8.43 -8.27
C LEU A 17 -24.20 -9.60 -8.67
N LEU A 18 -23.22 -9.31 -9.52
CA LEU A 18 -22.10 -10.21 -9.78
C LEU A 18 -21.26 -10.24 -8.49
N ALA A 19 -21.40 -11.35 -7.77
CA ALA A 19 -20.74 -11.68 -6.51
C ALA A 19 -19.34 -11.05 -6.38
N ALA A 20 -19.26 -9.95 -5.63
CA ALA A 20 -18.00 -9.42 -5.16
C ALA A 20 -17.35 -10.49 -4.28
N ARG A 21 -16.40 -11.24 -4.85
CA ARG A 21 -15.58 -12.16 -4.07
C ARG A 21 -14.77 -11.30 -3.10
N PRO A 22 -14.84 -11.53 -1.78
CA PRO A 22 -13.98 -10.81 -0.85
C PRO A 22 -12.54 -11.14 -1.22
N VAL A 23 -11.79 -10.12 -1.67
CA VAL A 23 -10.33 -10.22 -1.78
C VAL A 23 -9.83 -10.44 -0.35
N ARG A 24 -9.50 -11.69 -0.02
CA ARG A 24 -8.79 -11.99 1.22
C ARG A 24 -7.39 -11.43 1.04
N SER A 25 -7.01 -10.45 1.87
CA SER A 25 -5.64 -10.00 1.99
C SER A 25 -4.78 -11.21 2.35
N ALA A 26 -3.93 -11.66 1.42
CA ALA A 26 -2.90 -12.62 1.78
C ALA A 26 -1.97 -11.95 2.81
N PRO A 27 -1.59 -12.62 3.90
CA PRO A 27 -0.56 -12.10 4.78
C PRO A 27 0.71 -11.85 3.95
N LEU A 28 1.37 -10.72 4.16
CA LEU A 28 2.69 -10.46 3.58
C LEU A 28 3.67 -11.47 4.23
N SER A 29 3.84 -12.64 3.61
CA SER A 29 4.75 -13.69 4.05
C SER A 29 6.20 -13.37 3.69
N HIS A 30 6.64 -12.14 3.94
CA HIS A 30 8.06 -11.81 3.84
C HIS A 30 8.74 -12.32 5.11
N GLU A 31 9.24 -13.55 5.06
CA GLU A 31 10.32 -13.95 5.95
C GLU A 31 11.55 -13.12 5.57
N TYR A 32 11.72 -11.98 6.25
CA TYR A 32 12.97 -11.25 6.17
C TYR A 32 14.01 -12.06 6.95
N ASN A 33 14.93 -12.70 6.21
CA ASN A 33 16.13 -13.29 6.79
C ASN A 33 17.09 -12.15 7.16
N LEU A 34 16.76 -11.44 8.22
CA LEU A 34 17.56 -10.34 8.75
C LEU A 34 18.77 -10.95 9.45
N MET A 35 19.94 -10.74 8.85
CA MET A 35 21.20 -10.98 9.53
C MET A 35 21.67 -9.69 10.20
N THR A 36 22.31 -9.83 11.36
CA THR A 36 23.00 -8.70 12.01
C THR A 36 24.08 -8.19 11.07
N ALA A 37 23.89 -6.98 10.53
CA ALA A 37 24.86 -6.34 9.64
C ALA A 37 26.08 -5.80 10.41
N GLY A 38 25.90 -5.50 11.70
CA GLY A 38 26.96 -4.98 12.56
C GLY A 38 26.42 -4.05 13.64
N SER A 39 27.33 -3.34 14.30
CA SER A 39 27.01 -2.28 15.27
C SER A 39 28.04 -1.16 15.14
N GLY A 40 27.64 0.06 15.44
CA GLY A 40 28.51 1.23 15.38
C GLY A 40 27.93 2.37 16.20
N LYS A 41 28.79 3.33 16.55
CA LYS A 41 28.41 4.51 17.30
C LYS A 41 28.03 5.63 16.34
N VAL A 42 26.90 6.29 16.61
CA VAL A 42 26.42 7.41 15.80
C VAL A 42 27.34 8.61 16.00
N ALA A 43 27.84 9.17 14.90
CA ALA A 43 28.65 10.38 14.89
C ALA A 43 27.80 11.63 14.60
N THR A 44 26.87 11.57 13.65
CA THR A 44 26.01 12.71 13.28
C THR A 44 24.67 12.25 12.71
N ILE A 45 23.61 13.00 12.97
CA ILE A 45 22.29 12.83 12.33
C ILE A 45 22.18 13.83 11.18
N ILE A 46 22.00 13.36 9.94
CA ILE A 46 21.91 14.20 8.74
C ILE A 46 20.45 14.59 8.48
N ASP A 47 19.55 13.61 8.59
CA ASP A 47 18.11 13.75 8.35
C ASP A 47 17.38 12.78 9.31
N GLY A 48 16.06 12.88 9.45
CA GLY A 48 15.28 12.00 10.32
C GLY A 48 15.34 10.51 9.94
N ASP A 49 15.86 10.18 8.76
CA ASP A 49 16.08 8.82 8.28
C ASP A 49 17.55 8.49 7.96
N THR A 50 18.48 9.42 8.17
CA THR A 50 19.87 9.28 7.70
C THR A 50 20.88 9.74 8.75
N LEU A 51 21.90 8.91 9.02
CA LEU A 51 22.94 9.18 10.01
C LEU A 51 24.33 8.74 9.51
N THR A 52 25.37 9.26 10.13
CA THR A 52 26.75 8.76 10.00
C THR A 52 27.21 8.03 11.25
N LEU A 53 28.05 7.03 11.06
CA LEU A 53 28.74 6.31 12.13
C LEU A 53 30.16 6.88 12.31
N GLU A 54 30.79 6.62 13.47
CA GLU A 54 32.16 7.07 13.78
C GLU A 54 33.22 6.49 12.81
N ASP A 55 32.93 5.39 12.12
CA ASP A 55 33.80 4.79 11.10
C ASP A 55 33.63 5.45 9.71
N GLY A 56 32.79 6.49 9.61
CA GLY A 56 32.53 7.22 8.38
C GLY A 56 31.42 6.63 7.51
N GLN A 57 30.82 5.50 7.88
CA GLN A 57 29.69 4.94 7.12
C GLN A 57 28.46 5.83 7.24
N VAL A 58 27.69 5.93 6.14
CA VAL A 58 26.40 6.62 6.10
C VAL A 58 25.30 5.56 6.04
N ILE A 59 24.38 5.60 7.01
CA ILE A 59 23.28 4.65 7.14
C ILE A 59 21.95 5.36 6.90
N ARG A 60 21.11 4.77 6.05
CA ARG A 60 19.72 5.20 5.82
C ARG A 60 18.77 4.15 6.39
N LEU A 61 17.82 4.59 7.20
CA LEU A 61 16.84 3.75 7.85
C LEU A 61 15.73 3.36 6.87
N VAL A 62 15.54 2.06 6.67
CA VAL A 62 14.50 1.53 5.78
C VAL A 62 13.17 1.44 6.53
N GLY A 63 12.06 1.72 5.84
CA GLY A 63 10.71 1.62 6.40
C GLY A 63 10.20 2.89 7.09
N ILE A 64 11.05 3.90 7.20
CA ILE A 64 10.65 5.26 7.60
C ILE A 64 11.09 6.25 6.52
N GLN A 65 10.40 7.38 6.44
CA GLN A 65 10.80 8.50 5.62
C GLN A 65 10.64 9.78 6.43
N ALA A 66 11.71 10.55 6.52
CA ALA A 66 11.67 11.85 7.17
C ALA A 66 11.09 12.93 6.22
N PRO A 67 10.30 13.89 6.74
CA PRO A 67 9.94 15.08 5.99
C PRO A 67 11.18 15.89 5.64
N LYS A 68 11.29 16.33 4.39
CA LYS A 68 12.35 17.26 3.97
C LYS A 68 11.86 18.70 4.12
N LEU A 69 12.78 19.59 4.50
CA LEU A 69 12.58 21.04 4.56
C LEU A 69 12.90 21.69 3.21
#